data_AF-A0A1B0CCW5-F1
#
_entry.id   AF-A0A1B0CCW5-F1
#
_cell.length_a   1.000
_cell.length_b   1.000
_cell.length_c   1.000
_cell.angle_alpha   90.00
_cell.angle_beta   90.00
_cell.angle_gamma   90.00
#
_symmetry.space_group_name_H-M   'P 1'
#
loop_
_entity.id
_entity.type
_entity.pdbx_description
1 polymer ?
#
loop_
_entity_poly.entity_id
_entity_poly.type
_entity_poly.pdbx_seq_one_letter_code
_entity_poly.pdbx_strand_id
1 'polypeptide(L)'
;MTISLIICATASGDLLPPYVVYKSVQLYSSWCQGGPPNCRYGNSPSEWFDGTVFREWVESTFIPDLCKKEGKKIILCDNLSTHVTLEVISMLEKSHAKLICLLKCTDWPRAVSNRVK
;
A
#
# COMPACT_ATOMS: atom_id res chain seq x y z
N MET A 1 5.63 21.79 2.50
CA MET A 1 5.31 20.54 3.20
C MET A 1 4.81 19.57 2.15
N THR A 2 5.46 18.41 2.00
CA THR A 2 5.06 17.40 1.01
C THR A 2 4.03 16.47 1.65
N ILE A 3 2.97 16.16 0.89
CA ILE A 3 1.92 15.23 1.28
C ILE A 3 1.90 14.12 0.24
N SER A 4 2.01 12.88 0.71
CA SER A 4 1.89 11.69 -0.12
C SER A 4 0.59 10.97 0.23
N LEU A 5 -0.06 10.36 -0.77
CA LEU A 5 -1.32 9.64 -0.60
C LEU A 5 -1.16 8.20 -1.04
N ILE A 6 -1.68 7.27 -0.23
CA ILE A 6 -1.96 5.92 -0.69
C ILE A 6 -3.44 5.85 -1.01
N ILE A 7 -3.72 5.49 -2.24
CA ILE A 7 -5.07 5.32 -2.75
C ILE A 7 -5.20 3.87 -3.24
N CYS A 8 -6.27 3.21 -2.83
CA CYS A 8 -6.56 1.85 -3.25
C CYS A 8 -8.03 1.76 -3.65
N ALA A 9 -8.27 1.22 -4.84
CA ALA A 9 -9.59 1.04 -5.39
C ALA A 9 -9.78 -0.40 -5.86
N THR A 10 -11.02 -0.88 -5.80
CA THR A 10 -11.40 -2.18 -6.37
C THR A 10 -11.76 -2.01 -7.85
N ALA A 11 -11.75 -3.13 -8.60
CA ALA A 11 -12.19 -3.14 -10.00
C ALA A 11 -13.68 -2.76 -10.15
N SER A 12 -14.48 -2.93 -9.11
CA SER A 12 -15.89 -2.53 -9.06
C SER A 12 -16.07 -1.02 -8.81
N GLY A 13 -14.99 -0.29 -8.52
CA GLY A 13 -15.03 1.15 -8.25
C GLY A 13 -15.14 1.52 -6.77
N ASP A 14 -15.10 0.57 -5.84
CA ASP A 14 -15.06 0.90 -4.40
C ASP A 14 -13.70 1.49 -4.05
N LEU A 15 -13.70 2.60 -3.31
CA LEU A 15 -12.48 3.24 -2.84
C LEU A 15 -12.26 2.95 -1.36
N LEU A 16 -11.06 2.47 -1.00
CA LEU A 16 -10.66 2.41 0.40
C LEU A 16 -10.41 3.84 0.92
N PRO A 17 -10.62 4.10 2.22
CA PRO A 17 -10.29 5.39 2.80
C PRO A 17 -8.83 5.77 2.49
N PRO A 18 -8.57 7.03 2.08
CA PRO A 18 -7.22 7.44 1.73
C PRO A 18 -6.32 7.42 2.96
N TYR A 19 -5.05 7.06 2.74
CA TYR A 19 -4.01 7.13 3.75
C TYR A 19 -3.09 8.29 3.44
N VAL A 20 -3.13 9.32 4.29
CA VAL A 20 -2.38 10.57 4.11
C VAL A 20 -1.07 10.47 4.87
N VAL A 21 0.03 10.74 4.19
CA VAL A 21 1.38 10.66 4.77
C VAL A 21 2.01 12.04 4.71
N TYR A 22 2.28 12.60 5.89
CA TYR A 22 3.00 13.86 6.01
C TYR A 22 4.51 13.62 6.08
N LYS A 23 5.29 14.46 5.39
CA LYS A 23 6.73 14.52 5.62
C LYS A 23 7.00 15.19 6.97
N SER A 24 7.16 14.39 8.03
CA SER A 24 7.49 14.85 9.38
C SER A 24 8.06 13.75 10.26
N VAL A 25 8.79 14.15 11.32
CA VAL A 25 9.26 13.23 12.37
C VAL A 25 8.11 12.86 13.33
N GLN A 26 7.17 13.78 13.53
CA GLN A 26 6.03 13.61 14.43
C GLN A 26 4.73 13.99 13.72
N LEU A 27 3.67 13.25 14.01
CA LEU A 27 2.31 13.55 13.59
C LEU A 27 1.56 14.28 14.71
N TYR A 28 1.00 15.45 14.41
CA TYR A 28 0.19 16.21 15.35
C TYR A 28 -1.30 15.97 15.10
N SER A 29 -2.09 15.80 16.16
CA SER A 29 -3.53 15.53 16.07
C SER A 29 -4.31 16.63 15.35
N SER A 30 -3.82 17.87 15.38
CA SER A 30 -4.41 19.00 14.65
C SER A 30 -4.33 18.83 13.13
N TRP A 31 -3.35 18.06 12.62
CA TRP A 31 -3.20 17.80 11.18
C TRP A 31 -4.16 16.72 10.68
N CYS A 32 -4.73 15.92 11.59
CA CYS A 32 -5.66 14.84 11.28
C CYS A 32 -7.13 15.29 11.32
N GLN A 33 -7.40 16.60 11.37
CA GLN A 33 -8.73 17.17 11.47
C GLN A 33 -9.24 17.67 10.12
N GLY A 34 -10.55 17.51 9.87
CA GLY A 34 -11.21 18.05 8.67
C GLY A 34 -10.88 17.35 7.35
N GLY A 35 -10.23 16.18 7.38
CA GLY A 35 -10.00 15.39 6.17
C GLY A 35 -11.18 14.48 5.78
N PRO A 36 -11.01 13.68 4.72
CA PRO A 36 -12.04 12.80 4.21
C PRO A 36 -12.56 11.81 5.27
N PRO A 37 -13.82 11.34 5.15
CA PRO A 37 -14.38 10.39 6.11
C PRO A 37 -13.52 9.11 6.18
N ASN A 38 -13.27 8.64 7.40
CA ASN A 38 -12.47 7.45 7.71
C ASN A 38 -11.00 7.51 7.21
N CYS A 39 -10.52 8.69 6.81
CA CYS A 39 -9.13 8.89 6.41
C CYS A 39 -8.19 8.54 7.56
N ARG A 40 -7.08 7.87 7.22
CA ARG A 40 -5.99 7.60 8.16
C ARG A 40 -4.79 8.46 7.82
N TYR A 41 -3.99 8.73 8.85
CA TYR A 41 -2.85 9.63 8.78
C TYR A 41 -1.62 8.94 9.34
N GLY A 42 -0.51 9.10 8.63
CA GLY A 42 0.81 8.69 9.07
C GLY A 42 1.83 9.79 8.78
N ASN A 43 3.07 9.53 9.18
CA ASN A 43 4.19 10.40 8.87
C ASN A 43 5.42 9.60 8.45
N SER A 44 6.25 10.19 7.60
CA SER A 44 7.60 9.69 7.33
C SER A 44 8.61 10.83 7.53
N PRO A 45 9.76 10.56 8.19
CA PRO A 45 10.83 11.55 8.28
C PRO A 45 11.47 11.84 6.91
N SER A 46 11.24 10.98 5.91
CA SER A 46 11.80 11.12 4.57
C SER A 46 10.75 11.57 3.55
N GLU A 47 11.20 12.03 2.38
CA GLU A 47 10.31 12.36 1.24
C GLU A 47 9.80 11.12 0.50
N TRP A 48 10.35 9.96 0.84
CA TRP A 48 10.04 8.72 0.14
C TRP A 48 9.11 7.88 0.99
N PHE A 49 8.15 7.30 0.30
CA PHE A 49 7.31 6.26 0.86
C PHE A 49 8.22 5.08 1.23
N ASP A 50 8.28 4.69 2.50
CA ASP A 50 9.14 3.59 2.95
C ASP A 50 8.31 2.33 3.27
N GLY A 51 8.99 1.21 3.54
CA GLY A 51 8.33 -0.05 3.88
C GLY A 51 7.52 0.01 5.17
N THR A 52 7.84 0.92 6.10
CA THR A 52 7.11 1.09 7.36
C THR A 52 5.75 1.71 7.10
N VAL A 53 5.71 2.79 6.31
CA VAL A 53 4.44 3.43 5.93
C VAL A 53 3.56 2.46 5.14
N PHE A 54 4.16 1.66 4.25
CA PHE A 54 3.40 0.63 3.53
C PHE A 54 2.80 -0.41 4.49
N ARG A 55 3.61 -0.91 5.42
CA ARG A 55 3.18 -1.89 6.42
C ARG A 55 2.03 -1.37 7.27
N GLU A 56 2.15 -0.15 7.79
CA GLU A 56 1.11 0.50 8.58
C GLU A 56 -0.19 0.65 7.80
N TRP A 57 -0.12 1.02 6.53
CA TRP A 57 -1.30 1.08 5.67
C TRP A 57 -1.93 -0.30 5.47
N VAL A 58 -1.12 -1.34 5.22
CA VAL A 58 -1.61 -2.71 5.05
C VAL A 58 -2.37 -3.18 6.29
N GLU A 59 -1.78 -2.98 7.46
CA GLU A 59 -2.34 -3.40 8.75
C GLU A 59 -3.59 -2.59 9.14
N SER A 60 -3.52 -1.25 9.03
CA SER A 60 -4.56 -0.36 9.57
C SER A 60 -5.75 -0.15 8.64
N THR A 61 -5.55 -0.31 7.33
CA THR A 61 -6.52 0.08 6.31
C THR A 61 -6.86 -1.07 5.38
N PHE A 62 -5.85 -1.68 4.77
CA PHE A 62 -6.08 -2.68 3.72
C PHE A 62 -6.68 -3.98 4.27
N ILE A 63 -6.02 -4.64 5.24
CA ILE A 63 -6.49 -5.92 5.80
C ILE A 63 -7.89 -5.79 6.44
N PRO A 64 -8.19 -4.75 7.25
CA PRO A 64 -9.52 -4.57 7.82
C PRO A 64 -10.63 -4.42 6.78
N ASP A 65 -10.36 -3.75 5.65
CA ASP A 65 -11.32 -3.69 4.53
C ASP A 65 -11.44 -5.04 3.82
N LEU A 66 -10.31 -5.70 3.62
CA LEU A 66 -10.22 -6.99 2.95
C LEU A 66 -11.01 -8.10 3.68
N CYS A 67 -10.97 -8.11 5.02
CA CYS A 67 -11.70 -9.08 5.83
C CYS A 67 -13.22 -8.97 5.68
N LYS A 68 -13.74 -7.83 5.21
CA LYS A 68 -15.18 -7.62 4.97
C LYS A 68 -15.62 -8.12 3.60
N LYS A 69 -14.68 -8.40 2.69
CA LYS A 69 -14.97 -8.81 1.30
C LYS A 69 -14.84 -10.33 1.17
N GLU A 70 -15.75 -10.94 0.43
CA GLU A 70 -15.74 -12.36 0.12
C GLU A 70 -14.91 -12.66 -1.15
N GLY A 71 -14.52 -13.92 -1.32
CA GLY A 71 -13.83 -14.41 -2.52
C GLY A 71 -12.32 -14.20 -2.54
N LYS A 72 -11.73 -14.36 -3.73
CA LYS A 72 -10.29 -14.31 -3.94
C LYS A 72 -9.80 -12.86 -3.97
N LYS A 73 -8.78 -12.59 -3.16
CA LYS A 73 -8.28 -11.25 -2.87
C LYS A 73 -6.92 -11.04 -3.52
N ILE A 74 -6.84 -10.06 -4.43
CA ILE A 74 -5.61 -9.74 -5.15
C ILE A 74 -5.37 -8.24 -5.04
N ILE A 75 -4.16 -7.89 -4.62
CA ILE A 75 -3.66 -6.51 -4.66
C ILE A 75 -2.76 -6.39 -5.88
N LEU A 76 -3.04 -5.39 -6.70
CA LEU A 76 -2.14 -4.95 -7.76
C LEU A 76 -1.40 -3.70 -7.26
N CYS A 77 -0.08 -3.76 -7.18
CA CYS A 77 0.74 -2.62 -6.79
C CYS A 77 1.72 -2.24 -7.91
N ASP A 78 1.71 -0.95 -8.27
CA ASP A 78 2.68 -0.27 -9.12
C ASP A 78 3.99 -0.08 -8.35
N ASN A 79 5.14 -0.39 -8.99
CA ASN A 79 6.49 0.10 -8.63
C ASN A 79 6.91 -0.01 -7.14
N LEU A 80 6.26 -0.86 -6.35
CA LEU A 80 6.41 -0.90 -4.90
C LEU A 80 7.31 -2.04 -4.40
N SER A 81 7.96 -2.77 -5.31
CA SER A 81 8.79 -3.93 -4.96
C SER A 81 9.92 -3.60 -3.98
N THR A 82 10.36 -2.34 -3.89
CA THR A 82 11.36 -1.87 -2.92
C THR A 82 10.84 -1.71 -1.49
N HIS A 83 9.53 -1.67 -1.29
CA HIS A 83 8.90 -1.43 0.03
C HIS A 83 8.11 -2.63 0.55
N VAL A 84 8.03 -3.71 -0.22
CA VAL A 84 7.42 -4.96 0.20
C VAL A 84 8.40 -5.71 1.10
N THR A 85 8.10 -5.74 2.39
CA THR A 85 8.84 -6.53 3.37
C THR A 85 8.27 -7.94 3.48
N LEU A 86 9.07 -8.89 3.98
CA LEU A 86 8.60 -10.25 4.30
C LEU A 86 7.44 -10.24 5.31
N GLU A 87 7.45 -9.28 6.22
CA GLU A 87 6.37 -9.08 7.19
C GLU A 87 5.04 -8.76 6.48
N VAL A 88 5.05 -7.83 5.52
CA VAL A 88 3.85 -7.50 4.73
C VAL A 88 3.35 -8.71 3.95
N ILE A 89 4.25 -9.47 3.31
CA ILE A 89 3.87 -10.70 2.60
C ILE A 89 3.19 -11.69 3.56
N SER A 90 3.77 -11.91 4.74
CA SER A 90 3.19 -12.81 5.75
C SER A 90 1.82 -12.34 6.25
N MET A 91 1.63 -11.04 6.46
CA MET A 91 0.33 -10.48 6.86
C MET A 91 -0.75 -10.71 5.78
N LEU A 92 -0.38 -10.54 4.51
CA LEU A 92 -1.28 -10.77 3.38
C LEU A 92 -1.63 -12.24 3.21
N GLU A 93 -0.65 -13.14 3.34
CA GLU A 93 -0.87 -14.59 3.28
C GLU A 93 -1.82 -15.08 4.37
N LYS A 94 -1.62 -14.63 5.61
CA LYS A 94 -2.53 -14.92 6.74
C LYS A 94 -3.96 -14.43 6.49
N SER A 95 -4.11 -13.37 5.69
CA SER A 95 -5.40 -12.79 5.33
C SER A 95 -5.99 -13.37 4.03
N HIS A 96 -5.40 -14.45 3.50
CA HIS A 96 -5.76 -15.07 2.22
C HIS A 96 -5.73 -14.09 1.03
N ALA A 97 -4.81 -13.12 1.07
CA ALA A 97 -4.58 -12.12 0.05
C ALA A 97 -3.32 -12.44 -0.75
N LYS A 98 -3.32 -12.13 -2.05
CA LYS A 98 -2.12 -12.23 -2.90
C LYS A 98 -1.70 -10.84 -3.37
N LEU A 99 -0.41 -10.54 -3.23
CA LEU A 99 0.21 -9.35 -3.78
C LEU A 99 0.79 -9.65 -5.16
N ILE A 100 0.48 -8.80 -6.14
CA ILE A 100 1.09 -8.83 -7.46
C ILE A 100 1.74 -7.46 -7.69
N CYS A 101 3.06 -7.45 -7.79
CA CYS A 101 3.82 -6.26 -8.15
C CYS A 101 3.93 -6.19 -9.68
N LEU A 102 3.48 -5.08 -10.27
CA LEU A 102 3.63 -4.84 -11.69
C LEU A 102 5.10 -4.51 -11.98
N LEU A 103 5.71 -5.29 -12.87
CA LEU A 103 7.07 -5.05 -13.33
C LEU A 103 7.12 -3.75 -14.13
N LYS A 104 8.23 -3.01 -14.03
CA LYS A 104 8.47 -1.90 -14.94
C LYS A 104 8.53 -2.44 -16.37
N CYS A 105 8.00 -1.68 -17.32
CA CYS A 105 8.07 -2.01 -18.73
C CYS A 105 9.53 -2.26 -19.21
N THR A 106 10.52 -1.63 -18.56
CA THR A 106 11.95 -1.81 -18.83
C THR A 106 12.52 -3.17 -18.41
N ASP A 107 11.83 -3.92 -17.54
CA ASP A 107 12.25 -5.24 -17.06
C ASP A 107 11.73 -6.39 -17.93
N TRP A 108 10.89 -6.09 -18.94
CA TRP A 108 10.38 -7.08 -19.88
C TRP A 108 11.47 -7.95 -20.53
N PRO A 109 12.61 -7.40 -21.01
CA PRO A 109 13.67 -8.22 -21.58
C PRO A 109 14.31 -9.19 -20.57
N ARG A 110 14.39 -8.81 -19.29
CA ARG A 110 14.96 -9.65 -18.21
C ARG A 110 14.00 -10.76 -17.76
N ALA A 111 12.70 -10.46 -17.69
CA ALA A 111 11.68 -11.42 -17.29
C ALA A 111 11.42 -12.51 -18.36
N VAL A 112 11.70 -12.23 -19.64
CA VAL A 112 11.62 -13.22 -20.73
C VAL A 112 12.87 -14.11 -20.76
N SER A 113 14.05 -13.55 -20.48
CA SER A 113 15.32 -14.30 -20.44
C SER A 113 15.36 -15.41 -19.38
N ASN A 114 14.67 -15.26 -18.25
CA ASN A 114 14.68 -16.24 -17.15
C ASN A 114 13.57 -17.30 -17.26
N ARG A 115 12.74 -17.27 -18.31
CA ARG A 115 11.71 -18.30 -18.58
C ARG A 115 12.17 -19.40 -19.55
N VAL A 116 13.41 -19.33 -20.03
CA VAL A 116 14.01 -20.27 -21.01
C VAL A 116 15.16 -21.08 -20.38
N LYS A 117 15.14 -21.28 -19.06
CA LYS A 117 16.03 -22.24 -18.37
C LYS A 117 15.22 -23.20 -17.54
#